data_AF-A6QAI4-F1
#
_entry.id   AF-A6QAI4-F1
#
_cell.length_a   1.000
_cell.length_b   1.000
_cell.length_c   1.000
_cell.angle_alpha   90.00
_cell.angle_beta   90.00
_cell.angle_gamma   90.00
#
_symmetry.space_group_name_H-M   'P 1'
#
loop_
_entity.id
_entity.type
_entity.pdbx_description
1 polymer ?
#
loop_
_entity_poly.entity_id
_entity_poly.type
_entity_poly.pdbx_seq_one_letter_code
_entity_poly.pdbx_strand_id
1 'polypeptide(L)'
;MSVQISAYIEDDIKQKMEKYSSAHGLKKGYIIQNALDYYLNALQAIPSSVIVPSHISVNEETMKTLLQSENNEPNSKLKDLLNDD
;
A
#
# COMPACT_ATOMS: atom_id res chain seq x y z
N MET A 1 12.09 -26.56 14.07
CA MET A 1 12.23 -27.14 12.72
C MET A 1 12.71 -26.06 11.78
N SER A 2 13.64 -26.34 10.87
CA SER A 2 14.09 -25.39 9.84
C SER A 2 13.49 -25.76 8.49
N VAL A 3 12.98 -24.78 7.76
CA VAL A 3 12.42 -24.96 6.41
C VAL A 3 13.34 -24.24 5.41
N GLN A 4 13.71 -24.92 4.33
CA GLN A 4 14.49 -24.31 3.25
C GLN A 4 13.56 -23.80 2.16
N ILE A 5 13.83 -22.60 1.67
CA ILE A 5 13.12 -21.98 0.55
C ILE A 5 14.12 -21.68 -0.58
N SER A 6 13.66 -21.78 -1.82
CA SER A 6 14.43 -21.45 -3.02
C SER A 6 13.65 -20.44 -3.85
N ALA A 7 14.31 -19.35 -4.24
CA ALA A 7 13.73 -18.30 -5.08
C ALA A 7 14.80 -17.67 -5.97
N TYR A 8 14.38 -17.21 -7.14
CA TYR A 8 15.21 -16.35 -7.99
C TYR A 8 15.08 -14.91 -7.52
N ILE A 9 16.21 -14.20 -7.47
CA ILE A 9 16.28 -12.77 -7.15
C ILE A 9 17.13 -12.08 -8.20
N GLU A 10 16.93 -10.78 -8.36
CA GLU A 10 17.78 -9.97 -9.22
C GLU A 10 19.21 -9.87 -8.67
N ASP A 11 20.20 -9.78 -9.57
CA ASP A 11 21.61 -9.71 -9.20
C ASP A 11 21.95 -8.49 -8.35
N ASP A 12 21.32 -7.34 -8.61
CA ASP A 12 21.52 -6.13 -7.80
C ASP A 12 21.09 -6.33 -6.34
N ILE A 13 19.97 -7.03 -6.12
CA ILE A 13 19.47 -7.34 -4.77
C ILE A 13 20.44 -8.28 -4.05
N LYS A 14 20.96 -9.29 -4.76
CA LYS A 14 21.99 -10.18 -4.21
C LYS A 14 23.22 -9.38 -3.77
N GLN A 15 23.73 -8.47 -4.61
CA GLN A 15 24.90 -7.66 -4.28
C GLN A 15 24.67 -6.76 -3.06
N LYS A 16 23.50 -6.11 -2.98
CA LYS A 16 23.11 -5.29 -1.82
C LYS A 16 23.08 -6.13 -0.54
N MET A 17 22.48 -7.32 -0.57
CA MET A 17 22.45 -8.23 0.57
C MET A 17 23.85 -8.65 1.01
N GLU A 18 24.74 -8.99 0.07
CA GLU A 18 26.11 -9.40 0.37
C GLU A 18 26.94 -8.28 0.98
N LYS A 19 26.80 -7.06 0.47
CA LYS A 19 27.45 -5.88 1.02
C LYS A 19 26.98 -5.61 2.45
N TYR A 20 25.68 -5.66 2.71
CA TYR A 20 25.10 -5.47 4.04
C TYR A 20 25.55 -6.57 5.02
N SER A 21 25.50 -7.83 4.58
CA SER A 21 26.00 -8.99 5.34
C SER A 21 27.45 -8.80 5.76
N SER A 22 28.31 -8.36 4.84
CA SER A 22 29.74 -8.16 5.09
C SER A 22 30.02 -6.97 6.02
N ALA A 23 29.30 -5.85 5.84
CA ALA A 23 29.48 -4.64 6.65
C ALA A 23 29.05 -4.83 8.11
N HIS A 24 28.03 -5.67 8.35
CA HIS A 24 27.43 -5.86 9.67
C HIS A 24 27.73 -7.21 10.32
N GLY A 25 28.50 -8.09 9.65
CA GLY A 25 28.82 -9.44 10.14
C GLY A 25 27.61 -10.36 10.28
N LEU A 26 26.54 -10.11 9.51
CA LEU A 26 25.28 -10.84 9.61
C LEU A 26 25.21 -11.99 8.60
N LYS A 27 24.60 -13.11 8.98
CA LYS A 27 24.37 -14.24 8.06
C LYS A 27 23.31 -13.88 7.02
N LYS A 28 23.52 -14.27 5.75
CA LYS A 28 22.55 -14.08 4.65
C LYS A 28 21.17 -14.64 4.99
N GLY A 29 21.11 -15.86 5.56
CA GLY A 29 19.85 -16.48 5.99
C GLY A 29 19.12 -15.67 7.08
N TYR A 30 19.85 -15.04 7.99
CA TYR A 30 19.25 -14.16 9.01
C TYR A 30 18.65 -12.92 8.37
N ILE A 31 19.33 -12.31 7.39
CA ILE A 31 18.80 -11.15 6.65
C ILE A 31 17.51 -11.51 5.92
N ILE A 32 17.49 -12.63 5.20
CA ILE A 32 16.31 -13.12 4.46
C ILE A 32 15.14 -13.37 5.42
N GLN A 33 15.40 -14.03 6.54
CA GLN A 33 14.37 -14.34 7.51
C GLN A 33 13.78 -13.08 8.15
N ASN A 34 14.61 -12.11 8.53
CA ASN A 34 14.11 -10.83 9.04
C ASN A 34 13.31 -10.08 7.98
N ALA A 35 13.80 -10.00 6.74
CA ALA A 35 13.10 -9.30 5.67
C ALA A 35 11.70 -9.90 5.42
N LEU A 36 11.58 -11.23 5.41
CA LEU A 36 10.30 -11.92 5.29
C LEU A 36 9.39 -11.63 6.49
N ASP A 37 9.91 -11.68 7.70
CA ASP A 37 9.14 -11.39 8.91
C ASP A 37 8.63 -9.95 8.93
N TYR A 38 9.50 -8.97 8.64
CA TYR A 38 9.11 -7.56 8.51
C TYR A 38 8.03 -7.36 7.45
N TYR A 39 8.16 -7.99 6.28
CA TYR A 39 7.18 -7.87 5.21
C TYR A 39 5.81 -8.44 5.61
N LEU A 40 5.78 -9.64 6.20
CA LEU A 40 4.55 -10.29 6.61
C LEU A 40 3.87 -9.57 7.79
N ASN A 41 4.66 -9.11 8.75
CA ASN A 41 4.15 -8.32 9.87
C ASN A 41 3.62 -6.96 9.40
N ALA A 42 4.27 -6.31 8.44
CA ALA A 42 3.75 -5.09 7.83
C ALA A 42 2.39 -5.32 7.17
N LEU A 43 2.20 -6.43 6.44
CA LEU A 43 0.91 -6.78 5.84
C LEU A 43 -0.19 -7.01 6.89
N GLN A 44 0.14 -7.62 8.03
CA GLN A 44 -0.82 -7.83 9.13
C GLN A 44 -1.10 -6.55 9.91
N ALA A 45 -0.10 -5.66 10.04
CA ALA A 45 -0.20 -4.42 10.77
C ALA A 45 -1.02 -3.35 10.01
N ILE A 46 -1.19 -3.49 8.69
CA ILE A 46 -2.07 -2.62 7.90
C ILE A 46 -3.53 -3.05 8.18
N PRO A 47 -4.29 -2.27 8.96
CA PRO A 47 -5.71 -2.56 9.15
C PRO A 47 -6.44 -2.32 7.84
N SER A 48 -7.52 -3.06 7.58
CA SER A 48 -8.40 -2.85 6.42
C SER A 48 -9.01 -1.44 6.37
N SER A 49 -8.91 -0.66 7.45
CA SER A 49 -9.27 0.76 7.50
C SER A 49 -8.23 1.73 6.91
N VAL A 50 -7.02 1.26 6.56
CA VAL A 50 -5.93 2.08 6.00
C VAL A 50 -5.75 1.85 4.49
N ILE A 51 -6.36 0.80 3.93
CA ILE A 51 -6.54 0.71 2.48
C ILE A 51 -7.64 1.72 2.14
N VAL A 52 -7.27 2.89 1.60
CA VAL A 52 -8.24 3.72 0.87
C VAL A 52 -8.50 2.99 -0.45
N PRO A 53 -9.66 2.33 -0.63
CA PRO A 53 -9.93 1.71 -1.91
C PRO A 53 -9.97 2.83 -2.97
N SER A 54 -9.27 2.62 -4.09
CA SER A 54 -9.30 3.53 -5.25
C SER A 54 -10.68 3.59 -5.92
N HIS A 55 -11.65 2.86 -5.39
CA HIS A 55 -13.02 2.77 -5.86
C HIS A 55 -13.98 2.87 -4.68
N ILE A 56 -15.09 3.55 -4.88
CA ILE A 56 -16.17 3.66 -3.91
C ILE A 56 -17.22 2.62 -4.30
N SER A 57 -17.51 1.68 -3.39
CA SER A 57 -18.65 0.77 -3.57
C SER A 57 -19.92 1.45 -3.07
N VAL A 58 -20.93 1.52 -3.93
CA VAL A 58 -22.23 2.11 -3.63
C VAL A 58 -23.35 1.12 -3.96
N ASN A 59 -24.50 1.28 -3.31
CA ASN A 59 -25.71 0.53 -3.69
C ASN A 59 -26.33 1.10 -4.97
N GLU A 60 -27.26 0.35 -5.57
CA GLU A 60 -27.87 0.71 -6.85
C GLU A 60 -28.59 2.07 -6.80
N GLU A 61 -29.29 2.36 -5.71
CA GLU A 61 -30.03 3.61 -5.51
C GLU A 61 -29.09 4.84 -5.46
N THR A 62 -27.99 4.70 -4.74
CA THR A 62 -26.95 5.74 -4.64
C THR A 62 -26.29 5.96 -6.00
N MET A 63 -26.00 4.88 -6.73
CA MET A 63 -25.43 4.98 -8.08
C MET A 63 -26.35 5.74 -9.04
N LYS A 64 -27.66 5.47 -9.02
CA LYS A 64 -28.64 6.20 -9.84
C LYS A 64 -28.65 7.70 -9.53
N THR A 65 -28.56 8.04 -8.24
CA THR A 65 -28.52 9.44 -7.79
C THR A 65 -27.25 10.15 -8.26
N LEU A 66 -26.10 9.48 -8.19
CA LEU A 66 -24.82 10.05 -8.65
C LEU A 66 -24.83 10.31 -10.16
N LEU A 67 -25.35 9.38 -10.96
CA LEU A 67 -25.45 9.56 -12.43
C LEU A 67 -26.34 10.74 -12.83
N GLN A 68 -27.35 11.09 -12.01
CA GLN A 68 -28.19 12.27 -12.25
C GLN A 68 -27.48 13.59 -11.93
N SER A 69 -26.37 13.55 -11.20
CA SER A 69 -25.70 14.74 -10.67
C SER A 69 -24.52 15.26 -11.50
N GLU A 70 -24.18 14.59 -12.62
CA GLU A 70 -22.99 14.88 -13.44
C GLU A 70 -22.89 16.32 -13.96
N ASN A 71 -24.02 17.02 -14.13
CA ASN A 71 -24.06 18.37 -14.70
C ASN A 71 -24.68 19.42 -13.77
N ASN A 72 -24.74 19.16 -12.47
CA ASN A 72 -25.28 20.12 -11.52
C ASN A 72 -24.33 21.31 -11.36
N GLU A 73 -24.86 22.53 -11.49
CA GLU A 73 -24.10 23.71 -11.12
C GLU A 73 -23.72 23.67 -9.63
N PRO A 74 -22.54 24.21 -9.27
CA PRO A 74 -22.21 24.45 -7.87
C PRO A 74 -23.35 25.22 -7.18
N ASN A 75 -23.78 24.71 -6.02
CA ASN A 75 -24.79 25.43 -5.24
C ASN A 75 -24.22 26.76 -4.73
N SER A 76 -25.11 27.68 -4.32
CA SER A 76 -24.70 29.01 -3.85
C SER A 76 -23.67 28.95 -2.72
N LYS A 77 -23.82 28.03 -1.76
CA LYS A 77 -22.86 27.84 -0.66
C LYS A 77 -21.45 27.48 -1.14
N LEU A 78 -21.34 26.64 -2.17
CA LEU A 78 -20.05 26.26 -2.73
C LEU A 78 -19.44 27.42 -3.53
N LYS A 79 -20.27 28.20 -4.23
CA LYS A 79 -19.82 29.44 -4.90
C LYS A 79 -19.31 30.45 -3.87
N ASP A 80 -20.00 30.64 -2.75
CA ASP A 80 -19.58 31.55 -1.69
C ASP A 80 -18.25 31.11 -1.06
N LEU A 81 -18.08 29.81 -0.75
CA LEU A 81 -16.81 29.26 -0.23
C LEU A 81 -15.61 29.40 -1.17
N LEU A 82 -15.84 29.41 -2.50
CA LEU A 82 -14.77 29.54 -3.49
C LEU A 82 -14.45 31.01 -3.83
N ASN A 83 -15.32 31.94 -3.48
CA ASN A 83 -15.18 33.38 -3.78
C ASN A 83 -14.85 34.23 -2.53
N ASP A 84 -14.80 33.64 -1.34
CA ASP A 84 -14.30 34.29 -0.12
C ASP A 84 -12.76 34.30 -0.14
N ASP A 85 -12.17 35.47 -0.45
CA ASP A 85 -10.77 35.84 -0.18
C ASP A 85 -10.63 36.38 1.26
#